data_AF-A0A935VW43-F1
#
_entry.id   AF-A0A935VW43-F1
#
_cell.length_a   1.000
_cell.length_b   1.000
_cell.length_c   1.000
_cell.angle_alpha   90.00
_cell.angle_beta   90.00
_cell.angle_gamma   90.00
#
_symmetry.space_group_name_H-M   'P 1'
#
loop_
_entity.id
_entity.type
_entity.pdbx_description
1 polymer ?
#
loop_
_entity_poly.entity_id
_entity_poly.type
_entity_poly.pdbx_seq_one_letter_code
_entity_poly.pdbx_strand_id
1 'polypeptide(L)' 'MDLIPEERDYIGLQSVFASIFPVSDFRETATLEYVEYQIGNWQCKCGNLEGLEHLRANCKNCSAKIKVDPQSGRSPL' A
#
# COMPACT_ATOMS: atom_id res chain seq x y z
N MET A 1 -4.69 -2.41 -8.16
CA MET A 1 -3.57 -2.54 -7.23
C MET A 1 -4.10 -3.24 -6.00
N ASP A 2 -3.56 -4.40 -5.64
CA ASP A 2 -4.10 -5.26 -4.58
C ASP A 2 -3.15 -5.42 -3.39
N LEU A 3 -1.96 -4.81 -3.46
CA LEU A 3 -0.91 -4.80 -2.43
C LEU A 3 -0.84 -3.43 -1.75
N ILE A 4 -0.84 -3.43 -0.41
CA ILE A 4 -0.44 -2.24 0.37
C ILE A 4 1.04 -1.94 0.10
N PRO A 5 1.49 -0.69 0.28
CA PRO A 5 2.85 -0.26 -0.05
C PRO A 5 3.96 -1.20 0.47
N GLU A 6 3.83 -1.69 1.70
CA GLU A 6 4.82 -2.53 2.38
C GLU A 6 4.88 -3.97 1.85
N GLU A 7 3.85 -4.42 1.13
CA GLU A 7 3.79 -5.76 0.55
C GLU A 7 4.34 -5.82 -0.89
N ARG A 8 4.83 -4.69 -1.42
CA ARG A 8 5.28 -4.61 -2.82
C ARG A 8 6.73 -5.00 -2.96
N ASP A 9 7.00 -5.84 -3.96
CA ASP A 9 8.35 -6.16 -4.38
C ASP A 9 9.07 -4.93 -4.97
N TYR A 10 10.39 -4.91 -4.83
CA TYR A 10 11.26 -3.86 -5.36
C TYR A 10 11.45 -3.97 -6.88
N ILE A 11 10.37 -3.82 -7.64
CA ILE A 11 10.35 -3.93 -9.10
C ILE A 11 9.42 -2.87 -9.73
N GLY A 12 9.58 -2.64 -11.03
CA GLY A 12 8.73 -1.71 -11.78
C GLY A 12 8.71 -0.30 -11.20
N LEU A 13 7.52 0.24 -10.93
CA LEU A 13 7.37 1.59 -10.38
C LEU A 13 8.01 1.75 -8.99
N GLN A 14 7.95 0.72 -8.14
CA GLN A 14 8.57 0.78 -6.82
C GLN A 14 10.09 0.95 -6.95
N SER A 15 10.73 0.16 -7.81
CA SER A 15 12.17 0.28 -8.05
C SER A 15 12.56 1.61 -8.70
N VAL A 16 11.71 2.15 -9.57
CA VAL A 16 11.96 3.45 -10.22
C VAL A 16 11.96 4.55 -9.16
N PHE A 17 10.92 4.66 -8.33
CA PHE A 17 10.87 5.70 -7.30
C PHE A 17 12.03 5.57 -6.32
N ALA A 18 12.29 4.37 -5.82
CA ALA A 18 13.37 4.16 -4.86
C ALA A 18 14.78 4.32 -5.45
N SER A 19 14.95 4.22 -6.78
CA SER A 19 16.23 4.57 -7.44
C SER A 19 16.44 6.07 -7.66
N ILE A 20 15.35 6.84 -7.74
CA ILE A 20 15.39 8.28 -7.99
C ILE A 20 15.53 9.05 -6.68
N PHE A 21 14.86 8.58 -5.62
CA PHE A 21 14.85 9.22 -4.32
C PHE A 21 15.89 8.58 -3.36
N PRO A 22 16.46 9.37 -2.43
CA PRO A 22 16.17 10.78 -2.17
C PRO A 22 16.82 11.72 -3.20
N VAL A 23 16.17 12.86 -3.44
CA VAL A 23 16.71 13.96 -4.27
C VAL A 23 16.91 15.19 -3.39
N SER A 24 18.12 15.75 -3.40
CA SER A 24 18.44 16.99 -2.69
C SER A 24 18.58 18.17 -3.65
N ASP A 25 18.27 19.37 -3.18
CA ASP A 25 18.54 20.60 -3.93
C ASP A 25 20.06 20.87 -4.04
N PHE A 26 20.47 21.76 -4.94
CA PHE A 26 21.89 22.05 -5.19
C PHE A 26 22.64 22.56 -3.94
N ARG A 27 21.95 23.17 -2.97
CA ARG A 27 22.56 23.69 -1.74
C ARG A 27 22.51 22.69 -0.58
N GLU A 28 21.96 21.49 -0.79
CA GLU A 28 21.76 20.45 0.24
C GLU A 28 20.98 20.95 1.47
N THR A 29 20.05 21.89 1.26
CA THR A 29 19.21 22.47 2.32
C THR A 29 17.83 21.83 2.39
N ALA A 30 17.39 21.18 1.32
CA ALA A 30 16.13 20.46 1.26
C ALA A 30 16.32 19.12 0.54
N THR A 31 15.68 18.09 1.07
CA THR A 31 15.66 16.75 0.50
C THR A 31 14.23 16.28 0.36
N LEU A 32 13.91 15.74 -0.81
CA LEU A 32 12.65 15.05 -1.07
C LEU A 32 12.88 13.55 -0.90
N GLU A 33 12.08 12.92 -0.05
CA GLU A 33 12.11 11.47 0.18
C GLU A 33 10.87 10.81 -0.43
N TYR A 34 11.07 9.57 -0.88
CA TYR A 34 9.96 8.73 -1.32
C TYR A 34 9.41 7.94 -0.13
N VAL A 35 8.11 8.04 0.09
CA VAL A 35 7.39 7.27 1.12
C VAL A 35 6.65 6.10 0.47
N GLU A 36 5.68 6.41 -0.39
CA GLU A 36 4.87 5.42 -1.10
C GLU A 36 4.22 6.00 -2.36
N TYR A 37 3.73 5.15 -3.26
CA TYR A 37 2.83 5.54 -4.36
C TYR A 37 1.52 4.77 -4.29
N GLN A 38 0.44 5.39 -4.79
CA GLN A 38 -0.85 4.73 -4.95
C GLN A 38 -1.43 5.08 -6.32
N ILE A 39 -2.09 4.13 -6.97
CA ILE A 39 -2.72 4.32 -8.29
C ILE A 39 -4.17 3.90 -8.20
N GLY A 40 -5.06 4.79 -8.68
CA GLY A 40 -6.50 4.59 -8.66
C GLY A 40 -7.16 5.16 -7.41
N ASN A 41 -8.48 4.97 -7.34
CA ASN A 41 -9.27 5.36 -6.19
C ASN A 41 -9.59 4.09 -5.37
N TRP A 42 -9.06 4.02 -4.15
CA TRP A 42 -9.25 2.92 -3.21
C TRP A 42 -10.33 3.23 -2.16
N GLN A 43 -11.39 3.91 -2.58
CA GLN A 43 -12.55 4.20 -1.74
C GLN A 43 -13.63 3.16 -1.98
N CYS A 44 -14.27 2.70 -0.90
CA CYS A 44 -15.48 1.90 -1.01
C CYS A 44 -16.61 2.71 -1.66
N LYS A 45 -17.53 2.04 -2.38
CA LYS A 45 -18.70 2.68 -2.99
C LYS A 45 -19.57 3.47 -2.01
N CYS A 46 -19.56 3.13 -0.72
CA CYS A 46 -20.29 3.86 0.32
C CYS A 46 -19.56 5.11 0.85
N GLY A 47 -18.32 5.35 0.45
CA GLY A 47 -17.51 6.50 0.86
C GLY A 47 -16.86 6.40 2.25
N ASN A 48 -17.24 5.42 3.07
CA ASN A 48 -16.82 5.36 4.48
C ASN A 48 -15.44 4.73 4.73
N LEU A 49 -14.85 4.08 3.72
CA LEU A 49 -13.56 3.41 3.83
C LEU A 49 -12.69 3.83 2.66
N GLU A 50 -11.44 4.16 2.96
CA GLU A 50 -10.41 4.55 2.00
C GLU A 50 -9.16 3.73 2.25
N GLY A 51 -8.44 3.38 1.19
CA GLY A 51 -7.19 2.66 1.29
C GLY A 51 -7.34 1.13 1.26
N LEU A 52 -6.21 0.46 1.02
CA LEU A 52 -6.11 -0.99 0.83
C LEU A 52 -5.96 -1.74 2.17
N GLU A 53 -5.65 -1.05 3.26
CA GLU A 53 -5.52 -1.58 4.61
C GLU A 53 -6.81 -2.21 5.11
N HIS A 54 -7.97 -1.70 4.68
CA HIS A 54 -9.28 -2.30 5.02
C HIS A 54 -9.54 -3.61 4.29
N LEU A 55 -8.70 -3.98 3.30
CA LEU A 55 -8.68 -5.30 2.68
C LEU A 55 -7.68 -6.24 3.37
N ARG A 56 -7.23 -5.91 4.58
CA ARG A 56 -6.37 -6.75 5.41
C ARG A 56 -7.06 -7.11 6.71
N ALA A 57 -7.00 -8.38 7.06
CA ALA A 57 -7.42 -8.87 8.37
C ALA A 57 -6.30 -9.70 8.99
N ASN A 58 -6.28 -9.78 10.32
CA ASN A 58 -5.39 -10.72 11.01
C ASN A 58 -6.05 -12.11 11.02
N CYS A 59 -5.29 -13.13 10.61
CA CYS A 59 -5.71 -14.52 10.73
C CYS A 59 -5.98 -14.85 12.20
N LYS A 60 -7.15 -15.43 12.51
CA LYS A 60 -7.55 -15.76 13.89
C LYS A 60 -6.66 -16.82 14.53
N ASN A 61 -6.01 -17.66 13.72
CA ASN A 61 -5.20 -18.77 14.20
C ASN A 61 -3.73 -18.39 14.44
N CYS A 62 -3.15 -17.53 13.58
CA CYS A 62 -1.71 -17.23 13.61
C CYS A 62 -1.36 -15.74 13.59
N SER A 63 -2.35 -14.85 13.60
CA SER A 63 -2.18 -13.38 13.52
C SER A 63 -1.51 -12.86 12.25
N ALA A 64 -1.24 -13.71 11.26
CA ALA A 64 -0.71 -13.27 9.97
C ALA A 64 -1.70 -12.32 9.27
N LYS A 65 -1.19 -11.24 8.68
CA LYS A 65 -1.98 -10.28 7.91
C LYS A 65 -2.34 -10.91 6.56
N ILE A 66 -3.64 -11.16 6.31
CA ILE A 66 -4.15 -11.82 5.10
C ILE A 66 -4.98 -10.85 4.25
N LYS A 67 -4.98 -11.04 2.93
CA LYS A 67 -5.88 -10.33 2.02
C LYS A 67 -7.29 -10.87 2.18
N VAL A 68 -8.28 -9.98 2.34
CA VAL A 68 -9.70 -10.35 2.37
C VAL A 68 -10.42 -9.79 1.15
N ASP A 69 -11.31 -10.59 0.58
CA ASP A 69 -12.23 -10.13 -0.46
C ASP A 69 -13.57 -9.75 0.19
N PRO A 70 -13.94 -8.45 0.21
CA PRO A 70 -15.19 -7.98 0.83
C PRO A 70 -16.45 -8.55 0.19
N GLN A 71 -16.36 -9.03 -1.05
CA GLN A 71 -17.49 -9.60 -1.79
C GLN A 71 -17.64 -11.10 -1.55
N SER A 72 -16.60 -11.76 -1.05
CA SER A 72 -16.70 -13.12 -0.58
C SER A 72 -17.43 -13.11 0.76
N GLY A 73 -18.74 -13.34 0.75
CA GLY A 73 -19.59 -13.42 1.95
C GLY A 73 -19.26 -14.59 2.89
N ARG A 74 -18.01 -15.04 2.94
CA ARG A 74 -17.51 -16.12 3.78
C ARG A 74 -16.58 -15.49 4.81
N SER A 75 -17.01 -15.52 6.07
CA SER A 75 -16.15 -15.14 7.21
C SER A 75 -14.80 -15.86 7.10
N PRO A 76 -13.67 -15.20 7.42
CA PRO A 76 -12.36 -15.86 7.41
C PRO A 76 -12.41 -16.98 8.45
N LEU A 77 -12.38 -18.22 7.96
CA LEU A 77 -12.22 -19.46 8.71
C LEU A 77 -10.77 -19.58 9.20
#